data_AF-A0A7T4QWV5-F1
#
_entry.id   AF-A0A7T4QWV5-F1
#
_cell.length_a   1.000
_cell.length_b   1.000
_cell.length_c   1.000
_cell.angle_alpha   90.00
_cell.angle_beta   90.00
_cell.angle_gamma   90.00
#
_symmetry.space_group_name_H-M   'P 1'
#
loop_
_entity.id
_entity.type
_entity.pdbx_description
1 polymer ?
#
loop_
_entity_poly.entity_id
_entity_poly.type
_entity_poly.pdbx_seq_one_letter_code
_entity_poly.pdbx_strand_id
1 'polypeptide(L)'
;MDHSYRFYIALSLLQLNEFEKAEAIFKQEVDKMLQEHGEDWVHHLDLFYYGISQYEQGKYDMAIKTFDRALVQYQQFSDAKYYKAVSLVHLGKTEAASKLLEEAQQDRKNGYTINEDNVIYERYPYQLRYDSSGLYQ
;
A
#
# COMPACT_ATOMS: atom_id res chain seq x y z
N MET A 1 7.58 -1.95 14.59
CA MET A 1 7.50 -0.53 15.03
C MET A 1 6.03 -0.26 15.24
N ASP A 2 5.62 0.26 16.39
CA ASP A 2 4.20 0.48 16.63
C ASP A 2 3.70 1.69 15.84
N HIS A 3 2.70 1.44 14.98
CA HIS A 3 1.98 2.49 14.26
C HIS A 3 1.18 3.38 15.21
N SER A 4 0.93 4.62 14.81
CA SER A 4 0.14 5.54 15.62
C SER A 4 -1.32 5.07 15.75
N TYR A 5 -2.04 5.48 16.79
CA TYR A 5 -3.47 5.16 16.89
C TYR A 5 -4.28 5.72 15.70
N ARG A 6 -3.80 6.80 15.08
CA ARG A 6 -4.43 7.44 13.91
C ARG A 6 -4.30 6.56 12.67
N PHE A 7 -3.19 5.85 12.52
CA PHE A 7 -3.01 4.84 11.48
C PHE A 7 -4.14 3.79 11.54
N TYR A 8 -4.40 3.22 12.71
CA TYR A 8 -5.47 2.22 12.88
C TYR A 8 -6.88 2.79 12.67
N ILE A 9 -7.12 4.06 13.03
CA ILE A 9 -8.37 4.76 12.68
C ILE A 9 -8.51 4.87 11.15
N ALA A 10 -7.46 5.26 10.45
CA ALA A 10 -7.47 5.39 9.00
C ALA A 10 -7.67 4.03 8.30
N LEU A 11 -7.08 2.95 8.82
CA LEU A 11 -7.35 1.58 8.36
C LEU A 11 -8.83 1.20 8.52
N SER A 12 -9.42 1.52 9.68
CA SER A 12 -10.84 1.25 9.93
C SER A 12 -11.72 2.01 8.95
N LEU A 13 -11.38 3.26 8.65
CA LEU A 13 -12.09 4.09 7.67
C LEU A 13 -12.00 3.51 6.25
N LEU A 14 -10.85 2.95 5.84
CA LEU A 14 -10.76 2.23 4.56
C LEU A 14 -11.76 1.07 4.49
N GLN A 15 -11.87 0.28 5.55
CA GLN A 15 -12.83 -0.85 5.59
C GLN A 15 -14.30 -0.41 5.62
N LEU A 16 -14.57 0.84 6.04
CA LEU A 16 -15.88 1.47 6.00
C LEU A 16 -16.15 2.20 4.68
N ASN A 17 -15.24 2.11 3.70
CA ASN A 17 -15.27 2.85 2.43
C ASN A 17 -15.26 4.38 2.59
N GLU A 18 -14.75 4.89 3.73
CA GLU A 18 -14.61 6.31 4.04
C GLU A 18 -13.24 6.82 3.58
N PHE A 19 -12.97 6.68 2.28
CA PHE A 19 -11.64 6.81 1.69
C PHE A 19 -11.05 8.22 1.81
N GLU A 20 -11.85 9.27 1.62
CA GLU A 20 -11.41 10.66 1.77
C GLU A 20 -10.95 10.96 3.20
N LYS A 21 -11.66 10.41 4.20
CA LYS A 21 -11.29 10.58 5.62
C LYS A 21 -10.01 9.82 5.94
N ALA A 22 -9.87 8.60 5.42
CA ALA A 22 -8.64 7.82 5.55
C ALA A 22 -7.45 8.55 4.93
N GLU A 23 -7.60 9.05 3.70
CA GLU A 23 -6.56 9.81 2.99
C GLU A 23 -6.12 11.04 3.78
N ALA A 24 -7.07 11.80 4.33
CA ALA A 24 -6.76 12.99 5.12
C ALA A 24 -5.90 12.67 6.35
N ILE A 25 -6.18 11.56 7.04
CA ILE A 25 -5.40 11.13 8.20
C ILE A 25 -4.00 10.67 7.77
N PHE A 26 -3.91 9.78 6.79
CA PHE A 26 -2.60 9.30 6.30
C PHE A 26 -1.73 10.43 5.78
N LYS A 27 -2.30 11.36 5.00
CA LYS A 27 -1.58 12.54 4.53
C LYS A 27 -1.03 13.37 5.68
N GLN A 28 -1.82 13.62 6.72
CA GLN A 28 -1.36 14.40 7.87
C GLN A 28 -0.23 13.70 8.63
N GLU A 29 -0.31 12.38 8.83
CA GLU A 29 0.74 11.62 9.50
C GLU A 29 2.03 11.60 8.68
N VAL A 30 1.93 11.35 7.36
CA VAL A 30 3.08 11.38 6.45
C VAL A 30 3.71 12.78 6.42
N ASP A 31 2.92 13.84 6.22
CA ASP A 31 3.43 15.21 6.18
C ASP A 31 4.13 15.61 7.49
N LYS A 32 3.60 15.15 8.64
CA LYS A 32 4.21 15.38 9.94
C LYS A 32 5.58 14.68 10.05
N MET A 33 5.66 13.40 9.70
CA MET A 33 6.92 12.66 9.73
C MET A 33 7.96 13.26 8.78
N LEU A 34 7.54 13.72 7.60
CA LEU A 34 8.41 14.42 6.66
C LEU A 34 8.98 15.71 7.23
N GLN A 35 8.16 16.49 7.95
CA GLN A 35 8.60 17.76 8.56
C GLN A 35 9.53 17.54 9.76
N GLU A 36 9.23 16.55 10.60
CA GLU A 36 9.96 16.33 11.86
C GLU A 36 11.25 15.51 11.66
N HIS A 37 11.24 14.56 10.73
CA HIS A 37 12.26 13.53 10.63
C HIS A 37 12.78 13.27 9.20
N GLY A 38 12.00 13.62 8.17
CA GLY A 38 12.36 13.45 6.76
C GLY A 38 11.78 12.18 6.12
N GLU A 39 12.01 11.99 4.82
CA GLU A 39 11.41 10.91 4.01
C GLU A 39 11.77 9.51 4.52
N ASP A 40 13.00 9.30 4.96
CA ASP A 40 13.49 7.98 5.40
C ASP A 40 12.80 7.45 6.66
N TRP A 41 12.10 8.32 7.40
CA TRP A 41 11.37 7.94 8.61
C TRP A 41 9.91 7.59 8.35
N VAL A 42 9.40 7.85 7.15
CA VAL A 42 8.01 7.48 6.81
C VAL A 42 7.98 5.98 6.55
N HIS A 43 7.27 5.25 7.41
CA HIS A 43 7.18 3.80 7.27
C HIS A 43 6.50 3.41 5.96
N HIS A 44 7.02 2.37 5.30
CA HIS A 44 6.52 1.91 4.01
C HIS A 44 5.02 1.51 4.06
N LEU A 45 4.54 1.05 5.22
CA LEU A 45 3.14 0.65 5.41
C LEU A 45 2.19 1.85 5.48
N ASP A 46 2.57 2.96 6.12
CA ASP A 46 1.81 4.22 6.08
C ASP A 46 1.68 4.74 4.65
N LEU A 47 2.79 4.71 3.90
CA LEU A 47 2.79 5.09 2.48
C LEU A 47 1.90 4.15 1.65
N PHE A 48 1.95 2.84 1.92
CA PHE A 48 1.08 1.89 1.25
C PHE A 48 -0.40 2.19 1.47
N TYR A 49 -0.83 2.36 2.72
CA TYR A 49 -2.24 2.64 2.99
C TYR A 49 -2.67 4.05 2.57
N TYR A 50 -1.76 5.02 2.56
CA TYR A 50 -2.00 6.30 1.91
C TYR A 50 -2.27 6.10 0.40
N GLY A 51 -1.45 5.30 -0.28
CA GLY A 51 -1.65 4.92 -1.68
C GLY A 51 -2.97 4.18 -1.92
N ILE A 52 -3.36 3.27 -1.02
CA ILE A 52 -4.66 2.57 -1.08
C ILE A 52 -5.81 3.56 -0.99
N SER A 53 -5.76 4.52 -0.06
CA SER A 53 -6.83 5.53 0.07
C SER A 53 -7.02 6.36 -1.22
N GLN A 54 -5.93 6.63 -1.94
CA GLN A 54 -5.98 7.32 -3.24
C GLN A 54 -6.49 6.41 -4.36
N TYR A 55 -6.03 5.16 -4.38
CA TYR A 55 -6.46 4.14 -5.34
C TYR A 55 -7.97 3.93 -5.30
N GLU A 56 -8.56 3.79 -4.11
CA GLU A 56 -10.01 3.57 -3.95
C GLU A 56 -10.86 4.75 -4.40
N GLN A 57 -10.30 5.95 -4.40
CA GLN A 57 -10.93 7.15 -4.93
C GLN A 57 -10.70 7.35 -6.44
N GLY A 58 -10.05 6.40 -7.12
CA GLY A 58 -9.70 6.50 -8.54
C GLY A 58 -8.57 7.50 -8.84
N LYS A 59 -7.84 7.96 -7.82
CA LYS A 59 -6.74 8.92 -7.94
C LYS A 59 -5.44 8.21 -8.35
N TYR A 60 -5.48 7.45 -9.44
CA TYR A 60 -4.44 6.49 -9.81
C TYR A 60 -3.04 7.10 -10.01
N ASP A 61 -2.95 8.30 -10.61
CA ASP A 61 -1.65 8.98 -10.75
C ASP A 61 -1.01 9.36 -9.41
N MET A 62 -1.82 9.69 -8.40
CA MET A 62 -1.33 9.99 -7.05
C MET A 62 -0.98 8.69 -6.31
N ALA A 63 -1.84 7.68 -6.41
CA ALA A 63 -1.61 6.37 -5.82
C ALA A 63 -0.27 5.78 -6.29
N ILE A 64 0.03 5.84 -7.60
CA ILE A 64 1.31 5.38 -8.16
C ILE A 64 2.50 6.10 -7.51
N LYS A 65 2.46 7.44 -7.42
CA LYS A 65 3.54 8.21 -6.78
C LYS A 65 3.73 7.83 -5.31
N THR A 66 2.64 7.56 -4.60
CA THR A 66 2.71 7.17 -3.19
C THR A 66 3.24 5.74 -3.04
N PHE A 67 2.82 4.80 -3.90
CA PHE A 67 3.39 3.45 -3.93
C PHE A 67 4.87 3.45 -4.32
N ASP A 68 5.29 4.34 -5.23
CA ASP A 68 6.71 4.50 -5.57
C ASP A 68 7.53 4.86 -4.32
N ARG A 69 7.01 5.73 -3.46
CA ARG A 69 7.65 6.07 -2.18
C ARG A 69 7.72 4.88 -1.24
N ALA A 70 6.64 4.10 -1.11
CA ALA A 70 6.64 2.87 -0.32
C ALA A 70 7.70 1.86 -0.82
N LEU A 71 7.86 1.75 -2.14
CA LEU A 71 8.81 0.86 -2.79
C LEU A 71 10.28 1.34 -2.71
N VAL A 72 10.53 2.63 -2.42
CA VAL A 72 11.88 3.10 -2.07
C VAL A 72 12.31 2.53 -0.72
N GLN A 73 11.40 2.48 0.26
CA GLN A 73 11.67 1.96 1.61
C GLN A 73 11.67 0.42 1.64
N TYR A 74 10.79 -0.21 0.88
CA TYR A 74 10.68 -1.67 0.79
C TYR A 74 10.50 -2.12 -0.66
N GLN A 75 11.63 -2.35 -1.34
CA GLN A 75 11.66 -2.61 -2.78
C GLN A 75 10.91 -3.88 -3.21
N GLN A 76 10.92 -4.93 -2.39
CA GLN A 76 10.20 -6.18 -2.68
C GLN A 76 8.75 -6.18 -2.17
N PHE A 77 8.19 -5.03 -1.76
CA PHE A 77 6.85 -5.02 -1.18
C PHE A 77 5.76 -5.40 -2.20
N SER A 78 5.39 -6.68 -2.23
CA SER A 78 4.52 -7.23 -3.28
C SER A 78 3.13 -6.59 -3.31
N ASP A 79 2.57 -6.28 -2.15
CA ASP A 79 1.26 -5.61 -2.06
C ASP A 79 1.31 -4.24 -2.74
N ALA A 80 2.30 -3.40 -2.42
CA ALA A 80 2.47 -2.10 -3.07
C ALA A 80 2.69 -2.22 -4.59
N LYS A 81 3.51 -3.19 -5.04
CA LYS A 81 3.71 -3.45 -6.48
C LYS A 81 2.41 -3.80 -7.19
N TYR A 82 1.60 -4.67 -6.60
CA TYR A 82 0.32 -5.07 -7.17
C TYR A 82 -0.64 -3.89 -7.31
N TYR A 83 -0.91 -3.12 -6.26
CA TYR A 83 -1.86 -2.00 -6.35
C TYR A 83 -1.35 -0.87 -7.26
N LYS A 84 -0.03 -0.66 -7.32
CA LYS A 84 0.58 0.20 -8.33
C LYS A 84 0.33 -0.33 -9.74
N ALA A 85 0.46 -1.64 -9.96
CA ALA A 85 0.19 -2.24 -11.27
C ALA A 85 -1.29 -2.13 -11.67
N VAL A 86 -2.23 -2.36 -10.74
CA VAL A 86 -3.66 -2.15 -10.99
C VAL A 86 -3.94 -0.68 -11.33
N SER A 87 -3.33 0.26 -10.61
CA SER A 87 -3.42 1.70 -10.93
C SER A 87 -2.90 2.01 -12.35
N LEU A 88 -1.80 1.37 -12.78
CA LEU A 88 -1.27 1.50 -14.13
C LEU A 88 -2.24 0.94 -15.20
N VAL A 89 -2.92 -0.17 -14.92
CA VAL A 89 -3.98 -0.71 -15.81
C VAL A 89 -5.11 0.30 -15.99
N HIS A 90 -5.58 0.92 -14.90
CA HIS A 90 -6.62 1.95 -14.98
C HIS A 90 -6.21 3.17 -15.82
N LEU A 91 -4.91 3.45 -15.91
CA LEU A 91 -4.36 4.51 -16.76
C LEU A 91 -3.98 4.04 -18.18
N GLY A 92 -4.31 2.80 -18.57
CA GLY A 92 -4.01 2.24 -19.88
C GLY A 92 -2.54 1.87 -20.11
N LYS A 93 -1.72 1.84 -19.05
CA LYS A 93 -0.28 1.52 -19.11
C LYS A 93 -0.04 0.01 -18.91
N THR A 94 -0.69 -0.80 -19.74
CA THR A 94 -0.80 -2.26 -19.56
C THR A 94 0.54 -2.99 -19.60
N GLU A 95 1.49 -2.58 -20.44
CA GLU A 95 2.79 -3.24 -20.55
C GLU A 95 3.62 -3.09 -19.25
N ALA A 96 3.69 -1.87 -18.72
CA ALA A 96 4.35 -1.59 -17.44
C ALA A 96 3.65 -2.31 -16.27
N ALA A 97 2.32 -2.37 -16.30
CA ALA A 97 1.54 -3.11 -15.31
C ALA A 97 1.85 -4.62 -15.33
N SER A 98 1.91 -5.25 -16.51
CA SER A 98 2.17 -6.69 -16.64
C SER A 98 3.50 -7.09 -16.00
N LYS A 99 4.57 -6.36 -16.33
CA LYS A 99 5.89 -6.60 -15.73
C LYS A 99 5.86 -6.46 -14.21
N LEU A 100 5.17 -5.42 -13.70
CA LEU A 100 5.10 -5.17 -12.27
C LEU A 100 4.27 -6.22 -11.52
N LEU A 101 3.23 -6.77 -12.16
CA LEU A 101 2.44 -7.89 -11.61
C LEU A 101 3.27 -9.17 -11.51
N GLU A 102 4.10 -9.47 -12.51
CA GLU A 102 5.02 -10.62 -12.47
C GLU A 102 6.02 -10.48 -11.31
N GLU A 103 6.60 -9.29 -11.13
CA GLU A 103 7.48 -8.99 -10.01
C GLU A 103 6.74 -9.13 -8.66
N ALA A 104 5.53 -8.57 -8.53
CA ALA A 104 4.72 -8.65 -7.33
C ALA A 104 4.43 -10.12 -6.94
N GLN A 105 4.09 -10.96 -7.92
CA GLN A 105 3.85 -12.39 -7.70
C GLN A 105 5.11 -13.11 -7.22
N GLN A 106 6.26 -12.83 -7.83
CA GLN A 106 7.51 -13.46 -7.44
C GLN A 106 7.94 -13.04 -6.02
N ASP A 107 7.86 -11.74 -5.71
CA ASP A 107 8.18 -11.22 -4.39
C ASP A 107 7.25 -11.80 -3.32
N ARG A 108 5.95 -11.92 -3.63
CA ARG A 108 4.98 -12.52 -2.72
C ARG A 108 5.30 -13.99 -2.42
N LYS A 109 5.71 -14.77 -3.43
CA LYS A 109 6.15 -16.18 -3.27
C LYS A 109 7.39 -16.29 -2.39
N ASN A 110 8.26 -15.28 -2.44
CA ASN A 110 9.43 -15.18 -1.58
C ASN A 110 9.10 -14.68 -0.16
N GLY A 111 7.82 -14.44 0.15
CA GLY A 111 7.36 -14.00 1.46
C GLY A 111 7.34 -12.49 1.67
N TYR A 112 7.65 -11.70 0.63
CA TYR A 112 7.70 -10.25 0.74
C TYR A 112 6.30 -9.64 0.63
N THR A 113 5.60 -9.53 1.75
CA THR A 113 4.27 -8.90 1.89
C THR A 113 4.28 -7.96 3.10
N ILE A 114 3.11 -7.50 3.57
CA ILE A 114 2.97 -6.83 4.87
C ILE A 114 3.65 -7.68 5.94
N ASN A 115 4.67 -7.13 6.58
CA ASN A 115 5.60 -7.83 7.47
C ASN A 115 5.55 -7.29 8.91
N GLU A 116 4.40 -6.74 9.31
CA GLU A 116 4.16 -6.30 10.69
C GLU A 116 4.15 -7.48 11.65
N ASP A 117 4.67 -7.29 12.87
CA ASP A 117 4.74 -8.34 13.89
C ASP A 117 3.36 -8.97 14.19
N ASN A 118 2.31 -8.16 14.11
CA ASN A 118 0.93 -8.57 14.38
C ASN A 118 0.29 -9.39 13.24
N VAL A 119 0.94 -9.55 12.08
CA VAL A 119 0.38 -10.27 10.92
C VAL A 119 0.10 -11.76 11.20
N ILE A 120 0.74 -12.32 12.23
CA ILE A 120 0.49 -13.70 12.69
C ILE A 120 -0.89 -13.82 13.35
N TYR A 121 -1.36 -12.76 13.99
CA TYR A 121 -2.59 -12.76 14.79
C TYR A 121 -3.76 -12.13 14.05
N GLU A 122 -3.51 -11.11 13.23
CA GLU A 122 -4.54 -10.31 12.60
C GLU A 122 -4.33 -10.13 11.11
N ARG A 123 -5.44 -10.18 10.36
CA ARG A 123 -5.44 -9.92 8.93
C ARG A 123 -5.49 -8.41 8.70
N TYR A 124 -4.45 -7.91 8.05
CA TYR A 124 -4.44 -6.56 7.53
C TYR A 124 -5.36 -6.43 6.30
N PRO A 125 -6.18 -5.37 6.19
CA PRO A 125 -6.97 -5.13 4.99
C PRO A 125 -6.03 -4.88 3.81
N TYR A 126 -6.48 -5.20 2.58
CA TYR A 126 -5.71 -5.08 1.34
C TYR A 126 -4.49 -6.00 1.21
N GLN A 127 -4.15 -6.80 2.23
CA GLN A 127 -3.10 -7.81 2.14
C GLN A 127 -3.44 -8.89 1.11
N LEU A 128 -2.56 -9.09 0.13
CA LEU A 128 -2.77 -10.02 -0.96
C LEU A 128 -2.50 -11.47 -0.56
N ARG A 129 -3.37 -12.33 -1.07
CA ARG A 129 -3.30 -13.78 -0.89
C ARG A 129 -3.43 -14.46 -2.24
N TYR A 130 -2.56 -15.43 -2.45
CA TYR A 130 -2.59 -16.30 -3.61
C TYR A 130 -2.80 -17.72 -3.11
N ASP A 131 -3.69 -18.45 -3.77
CA ASP A 131 -3.78 -19.89 -3.64
C ASP A 131 -3.38 -20.57 -4.96
N SER A 132 -3.58 -21.88 -5.06
CA SER A 132 -3.31 -22.64 -6.27
C SER A 132 -4.14 -22.22 -7.49
N SER A 133 -5.18 -21.41 -7.30
CA SER A 133 -6.08 -20.90 -8.34
C SER A 133 -5.80 -19.45 -8.76
N GLY A 134 -4.94 -18.73 -8.04
CA GLY A 134 -4.56 -17.35 -8.35
C GLY A 134 -4.76 -16.40 -7.17
N LEU A 135 -4.94 -15.11 -7.45
CA LEU A 135 -5.25 -14.11 -6.42
C LEU A 135 -6.70 -14.28 -5.96
N TYR A 136 -6.92 -14.40 -4.66
CA TYR A 136 -8.27 -14.32 -4.06
C TYR A 136 -8.25 -13.30 -2.91
N GLN A 137 -9.19 -12.34 -2.94
CA GLN A 137 -9.32 -11.26 -1.96
C GLN A 137 -10.26 -11.65 -0.80
#